data_AF-A0A4P9WWF8-F1
#
_entry.id   AF-A0A4P9WWF8-F1
#
_cell.length_a   1.000
_cell.length_b   1.000
_cell.length_c   1.000
_cell.angle_alpha   90.00
_cell.angle_beta   90.00
_cell.angle_gamma   90.00
#
_symmetry.space_group_name_H-M   'P 1'
#
loop_
_entity.id
_entity.type
_entity.pdbx_description
1 polymer ?
#
loop_
_entity_poly.entity_id
_entity_poly.type
_entity_poly.pdbx_seq_one_letter_code
_entity_poly.pdbx_strand_id
1 'polypeptide(L)'
;FDAQMRRTRQRPVVRHAMLPHHAFAFAAVSGFSGVALLCATVNPVVAALGLANIVLYAGVYTWTKRVSIVNTWVGAVVGAIPPMMGWAACTGGLEPGAWLLAGVLYAWQFPHFNALAWSLREDYFKAGYRMAVVSNIGLNARVAFRYAVVLLPLSFGAVALDLVTPWFALTSGVLNVAFIEAAWRFLKTSNKATAKTLFFRSLIFLPAWCILLMFHKKSHATYHDDEEDGDDHDPKLADPPRRSRFFVWRDRLGFLGKPCEHAL
;
A
#
# COMPACT_ATOMS: atom_id res chain seq x y z
N PHE A 1 7.01 -28.35 -1.44
CA PHE A 1 5.99 -27.29 -1.33
C PHE A 1 5.65 -26.68 -2.68
N ASP A 2 6.51 -25.84 -3.28
CA ASP A 2 6.18 -25.20 -4.58
C ASP A 2 6.02 -26.21 -5.73
N ALA A 3 6.70 -27.36 -5.69
CA ALA A 3 6.48 -28.46 -6.65
C ALA A 3 5.07 -29.09 -6.58
N GLN A 4 4.38 -28.94 -5.45
CA GLN A 4 3.10 -29.61 -5.19
C GLN A 4 1.88 -28.77 -5.59
N MET A 5 2.05 -27.46 -5.84
CA MET A 5 0.95 -26.61 -6.30
C MET A 5 0.98 -26.46 -7.82
N ARG A 6 -0.19 -26.63 -8.46
CA ARG A 6 -0.32 -26.54 -9.92
C ARG A 6 0.21 -25.22 -10.50
N ARG A 7 0.07 -24.12 -9.76
CA ARG A 7 0.52 -22.77 -10.16
C ARG A 7 2.03 -22.57 -10.05
N THR A 8 2.71 -23.19 -9.08
CA THR A 8 4.11 -22.88 -8.76
C THR A 8 5.10 -23.98 -9.16
N ARG A 9 4.60 -25.16 -9.59
CA ARG A 9 5.42 -26.28 -10.05
C ARG A 9 6.29 -26.00 -11.27
N GLN A 10 5.93 -25.00 -12.09
CA GLN A 10 6.68 -24.65 -13.29
C GLN A 10 7.80 -23.61 -13.03
N ARG A 11 7.99 -23.15 -11.79
CA ARG A 11 9.01 -22.15 -11.45
C ARG A 11 10.44 -22.68 -11.78
N PRO A 12 11.35 -21.84 -12.30
CA PRO A 12 12.68 -22.26 -12.75
C PRO A 12 13.50 -23.02 -11.69
N VAL A 13 13.45 -22.56 -10.43
CA VAL A 13 14.15 -23.20 -9.29
C VAL A 13 13.57 -24.57 -8.96
N VAL A 14 12.26 -24.76 -9.16
CA VAL A 14 11.56 -26.03 -8.89
C VAL A 14 11.87 -27.06 -9.98
N ARG A 15 12.11 -26.61 -11.20
CA ARG A 15 12.47 -27.45 -12.35
C ARG A 15 13.97 -27.74 -12.45
N HIS A 16 14.77 -27.27 -11.49
CA HIS A 16 16.24 -27.31 -11.56
C HIS A 16 16.83 -26.63 -12.81
N ALA A 17 16.08 -25.72 -13.44
CA ALA A 17 16.58 -24.95 -14.58
C ALA A 17 17.58 -23.86 -14.16
N MET A 18 17.62 -23.53 -12.86
CA MET A 18 18.62 -22.66 -12.24
C MET A 18 19.06 -23.24 -10.90
N LEU A 19 20.36 -23.20 -10.61
CA LEU A 19 20.86 -23.61 -9.30
C LEU A 19 20.46 -22.59 -8.21
N PRO A 20 20.17 -23.04 -6.98
CA PRO A 20 19.77 -22.16 -5.88
C PRO A 20 20.79 -21.05 -5.56
N HIS A 21 22.09 -21.31 -5.74
CA HIS A 21 23.13 -20.33 -5.46
C HIS A 21 23.12 -19.16 -6.46
N HIS A 22 22.82 -19.42 -7.74
CA HIS A 22 22.68 -18.35 -8.74
C HIS A 22 21.45 -17.48 -8.43
N ALA A 23 20.34 -18.10 -8.02
CA ALA A 23 19.15 -17.37 -7.60
C ALA A 23 19.42 -16.50 -6.37
N PHE A 24 20.18 -17.00 -5.40
CA PHE A 24 20.59 -16.25 -4.21
C PHE A 24 21.51 -15.08 -4.56
N ALA A 25 22.56 -15.33 -5.36
CA ALA A 25 23.49 -14.28 -5.78
C ALA A 25 22.77 -13.16 -6.55
N PHE A 26 21.88 -13.52 -7.48
CA PHE A 26 21.07 -12.55 -8.20
C PHE A 26 20.16 -11.74 -7.27
N ALA A 27 19.49 -12.39 -6.32
CA ALA A 27 18.64 -11.72 -5.33
C ALA A 27 19.45 -10.79 -4.42
N ALA A 28 20.65 -11.19 -4.01
CA ALA A 28 21.53 -10.36 -3.19
C ALA A 28 21.99 -9.11 -3.97
N VAL A 29 22.52 -9.28 -5.18
CA VAL A 29 23.00 -8.18 -6.01
C VAL A 29 21.88 -7.20 -6.33
N SER A 30 20.71 -7.69 -6.77
CA SER A 30 19.55 -6.84 -7.06
C SER A 30 18.98 -6.15 -5.81
N GLY A 31 18.98 -6.82 -4.66
CA GLY A 31 18.55 -6.24 -3.39
C GLY A 31 19.47 -5.11 -2.93
N PHE A 32 20.78 -5.35 -2.92
CA PHE A 32 21.76 -4.33 -2.52
C PHE A 32 21.81 -3.16 -3.50
N SER A 33 21.80 -3.42 -4.81
CA SER A 33 21.81 -2.35 -5.82
C SER A 33 20.53 -1.52 -5.77
N GLY A 34 19.36 -2.14 -5.58
CA GLY A 34 18.09 -1.44 -5.41
C GLY A 34 18.06 -0.55 -4.17
N VAL A 35 18.52 -1.04 -3.02
CA VAL A 35 18.59 -0.25 -1.78
C VAL A 35 19.61 0.89 -1.92
N ALA A 36 20.78 0.64 -2.52
CA ALA A 36 21.78 1.67 -2.78
C ALA A 36 21.23 2.77 -3.69
N LEU A 37 20.51 2.39 -4.76
CA LEU A 37 19.87 3.34 -5.66
C LEU A 37 18.82 4.19 -4.93
N LEU A 38 17.96 3.57 -4.11
CA LEU A 38 16.96 4.31 -3.31
C LEU A 38 17.61 5.30 -2.34
N CYS A 39 18.75 4.92 -1.74
CA CYS A 39 19.50 5.79 -0.83
C CYS A 39 20.09 7.00 -1.57
N ALA A 40 20.63 6.77 -2.77
CA ALA A 40 21.28 7.81 -3.57
C ALA A 40 20.29 8.75 -4.30
N THR A 41 19.16 8.23 -4.78
CA THR A 41 18.25 8.99 -5.68
C THR A 41 16.98 9.49 -5.02
N VAL A 42 16.53 8.87 -3.93
CA VAL A 42 15.24 9.19 -3.29
C VAL A 42 15.45 9.78 -1.90
N ASN A 43 15.70 8.94 -0.89
CA ASN A 43 15.85 9.35 0.51
C ASN A 43 16.36 8.15 1.35
N PRO A 44 17.23 8.37 2.35
CA PRO A 44 17.61 7.33 3.31
C PRO A 44 16.44 6.64 4.02
N VAL A 45 15.33 7.34 4.32
CA VAL A 45 14.13 6.74 4.93
C VAL A 45 13.51 5.68 4.02
N VAL A 46 13.38 5.98 2.73
CA VAL A 46 12.83 5.04 1.73
C VAL A 46 13.77 3.85 1.55
N ALA A 47 15.09 4.08 1.54
CA ALA A 47 16.08 3.01 1.47
C ALA A 47 16.01 2.08 2.69
N ALA A 48 15.89 2.64 3.90
CA ALA A 48 15.76 1.88 5.13
C ALA A 48 14.47 1.04 5.14
N LEU A 49 13.33 1.62 4.72
CA LEU A 49 12.07 0.89 4.56
C LEU A 49 12.17 -0.22 3.52
N GLY A 50 12.83 0.03 2.38
CA GLY A 50 13.06 -0.97 1.35
C GLY A 50 13.90 -2.15 1.85
N LEU A 51 14.99 -1.86 2.55
CA LEU A 51 15.85 -2.88 3.16
C LEU A 51 15.08 -3.70 4.22
N ALA A 52 14.36 -3.02 5.11
CA ALA A 52 13.52 -3.66 6.11
C ALA A 52 12.47 -4.57 5.47
N ASN A 53 11.85 -4.14 4.37
CA ASN A 53 10.86 -4.93 3.65
C ASN A 53 11.46 -6.20 3.00
N ILE A 54 12.67 -6.12 2.46
CA ILE A 54 13.41 -7.28 1.94
C ILE A 54 13.63 -8.31 3.06
N VAL A 55 14.15 -7.87 4.20
CA VAL A 55 14.44 -8.75 5.35
C VAL A 55 13.14 -9.36 5.90
N LEU A 56 12.10 -8.54 6.07
CA LEU A 56 10.80 -8.98 6.57
C LEU A 56 10.15 -10.01 5.64
N TYR A 57 10.21 -9.80 4.33
CA TYR A 57 9.61 -10.70 3.36
C TYR A 57 10.40 -12.00 3.16
N ALA A 58 11.70 -11.89 2.88
CA ALA A 58 12.54 -13.04 2.56
C ALA A 58 12.86 -13.89 3.79
N GLY A 59 13.01 -13.26 4.97
CA GLY A 59 13.28 -13.95 6.23
C GLY A 59 11.99 -14.34 6.94
N VAL A 60 11.37 -13.36 7.61
CA VAL A 60 10.30 -13.61 8.59
C VAL A 60 9.05 -14.20 7.91
N TYR A 61 8.52 -13.58 6.86
CA TYR A 61 7.31 -14.04 6.19
C TYR A 61 7.49 -15.42 5.55
N THR A 62 8.61 -15.65 4.84
CA THR A 62 8.87 -16.91 4.12
C THR A 62 9.06 -18.11 5.06
N TRP A 63 9.54 -17.88 6.28
CA TRP A 63 9.57 -18.88 7.34
C TRP A 63 8.17 -19.05 7.97
N THR A 64 7.54 -17.94 8.37
CA THR A 64 6.27 -17.94 9.12
C THR A 64 5.13 -18.59 8.33
N LYS A 65 5.09 -18.43 7.00
CA LYS A 65 4.08 -19.07 6.14
C LYS A 65 4.02 -20.60 6.27
N ARG A 66 5.09 -21.23 6.76
CA ARG A 66 5.19 -22.68 6.93
C ARG A 66 4.78 -23.14 8.34
N VAL A 67 4.92 -22.26 9.33
CA VAL A 67 4.84 -22.64 10.75
C VAL A 67 3.55 -22.17 11.41
N SER A 68 3.09 -20.96 11.08
CA SER A 68 2.05 -20.27 11.85
C SER A 68 1.04 -19.51 10.98
N ILE A 69 -0.18 -19.40 11.52
CA ILE A 69 -1.28 -18.58 11.00
C ILE A 69 -0.90 -17.09 10.95
N VAL A 70 0.08 -16.67 11.78
CA VAL A 70 0.61 -15.30 11.86
C VAL A 70 1.19 -14.80 10.53
N ASN A 71 1.44 -15.69 9.56
CA ASN A 71 1.93 -15.33 8.24
C ASN A 71 1.06 -14.27 7.53
N THR A 72 -0.26 -14.28 7.73
CA THR A 72 -1.16 -13.30 7.11
C THR A 72 -0.89 -11.90 7.65
N TRP A 73 -0.63 -11.76 8.95
CA TRP A 73 -0.34 -10.47 9.59
C TRP A 73 1.04 -9.95 9.18
N VAL A 74 2.06 -10.81 9.20
CA VAL A 74 3.41 -10.43 8.74
C VAL A 74 3.38 -10.03 7.26
N GLY A 75 2.68 -10.80 6.43
CA GLY A 75 2.49 -10.49 5.02
C GLY A 75 1.76 -9.16 4.81
N ALA A 76 0.79 -8.85 5.68
CA ALA A 76 0.09 -7.57 5.62
C ALA A 76 1.01 -6.39 5.97
N VAL A 77 1.93 -6.54 6.93
CA VAL A 77 2.94 -5.51 7.23
C VAL A 77 3.85 -5.27 6.03
N VAL A 78 4.36 -6.34 5.39
CA VAL A 78 5.14 -6.24 4.14
C VAL A 78 4.36 -5.47 3.08
N GLY A 79 3.07 -5.77 2.96
CA GLY A 79 2.19 -5.13 1.99
C GLY A 79 1.88 -3.67 2.31
N ALA A 80 2.02 -3.21 3.55
CA ALA A 80 1.72 -1.83 3.98
C ALA A 80 2.91 -0.87 3.81
N ILE A 81 4.14 -1.39 3.72
CA ILE A 81 5.37 -0.60 3.55
C ILE A 81 5.43 0.14 2.19
N PRO A 82 5.03 -0.43 1.04
CA PRO A 82 5.18 0.25 -0.26
C PRO A 82 4.44 1.60 -0.37
N PRO A 83 3.19 1.77 0.12
CA PRO A 83 2.58 3.11 0.18
C PRO A 83 3.35 4.10 1.04
N MET A 84 3.93 3.67 2.17
CA MET A 84 4.76 4.53 3.01
C MET A 84 6.03 4.97 2.26
N MET A 85 6.65 4.06 1.53
CA MET A 85 7.80 4.37 0.68
C MET A 85 7.42 5.38 -0.41
N GLY A 86 6.26 5.22 -1.05
CA GLY A 86 5.76 6.16 -2.05
C GLY A 86 5.48 7.55 -1.47
N TRP A 87 4.92 7.63 -0.26
CA TRP A 87 4.71 8.90 0.43
C TRP A 87 6.04 9.56 0.81
N ALA A 88 6.92 8.82 1.48
CA ALA A 88 8.23 9.30 1.92
C ALA A 88 9.14 9.70 0.75
N ALA A 89 8.95 9.12 -0.44
CA ALA A 89 9.65 9.56 -1.64
C ALA A 89 9.27 10.99 -2.07
N CYS A 90 8.03 11.40 -1.83
CA CYS A 90 7.53 12.72 -2.18
C CYS A 90 7.73 13.76 -1.07
N THR A 91 7.51 13.39 0.19
CA THR A 91 7.59 14.31 1.34
C THR A 91 8.95 14.34 2.01
N GLY A 92 9.72 13.25 1.87
CA GLY A 92 11.01 13.06 2.54
C GLY A 92 10.91 12.51 3.96
N GLY A 93 9.70 12.20 4.46
CA GLY A 93 9.46 11.77 5.83
C GLY A 93 8.27 10.80 5.97
N LEU A 94 7.95 10.47 7.23
CA LEU A 94 6.83 9.60 7.59
C LEU A 94 5.77 10.39 8.37
N GLU A 95 5.13 11.33 7.67
CA GLU A 95 4.01 12.10 8.22
C GLU A 95 2.79 11.19 8.51
N PRO A 96 1.82 11.65 9.32
CA PRO A 96 0.62 10.87 9.65
C PRO A 96 -0.14 10.30 8.42
N GLY A 97 -0.10 11.01 7.29
CA GLY A 97 -0.68 10.53 6.02
C GLY A 97 -0.04 9.24 5.49
N ALA A 98 1.28 9.06 5.66
CA ALA A 98 1.98 7.83 5.28
C ALA A 98 1.45 6.63 6.07
N TRP A 99 1.30 6.81 7.39
CA TRP A 99 0.79 5.80 8.30
C TRP A 99 -0.68 5.47 8.05
N LEU A 100 -1.48 6.47 7.66
CA LEU A 100 -2.86 6.26 7.27
C LEU A 100 -2.97 5.37 6.03
N LEU A 101 -2.21 5.69 4.97
CA LEU A 101 -2.17 4.88 3.74
C LEU A 101 -1.69 3.45 4.02
N ALA A 102 -0.68 3.31 4.87
CA ALA A 102 -0.19 2.02 5.34
C ALA A 102 -1.30 1.24 6.06
N GLY A 103 -2.00 1.88 7.00
CA GLY A 103 -3.07 1.28 7.78
C GLY A 103 -4.26 0.85 6.92
N VAL A 104 -4.65 1.66 5.95
CA VAL A 104 -5.72 1.33 4.99
C VAL A 104 -5.30 0.13 4.15
N LEU A 105 -4.09 0.13 3.58
CA LEU A 105 -3.65 -0.99 2.75
C LEU A 105 -3.48 -2.28 3.58
N TYR A 106 -2.95 -2.16 4.80
CA TYR A 106 -2.85 -3.23 5.77
C TYR A 106 -4.21 -3.85 6.07
N ALA A 107 -5.21 -3.03 6.42
CA ALA A 107 -6.56 -3.51 6.75
C ALA A 107 -7.26 -4.11 5.52
N TRP A 108 -7.16 -3.46 4.36
CA TRP A 108 -7.78 -3.91 3.12
C TRP A 108 -7.29 -5.28 2.63
N GLN A 109 -6.02 -5.60 2.88
CA GLN A 109 -5.45 -6.88 2.47
C GLN A 109 -6.13 -8.08 3.13
N PHE A 110 -6.66 -7.96 4.34
CA PHE A 110 -7.28 -9.08 5.05
C PHE A 110 -8.56 -9.58 4.36
N PRO A 111 -9.61 -8.76 4.13
CA PRO A 111 -10.79 -9.23 3.40
C PRO A 111 -10.45 -9.70 1.99
N HIS A 112 -9.53 -9.03 1.30
CA HIS A 112 -9.08 -9.43 -0.04
C HIS A 112 -8.41 -10.81 -0.05
N PHE A 113 -7.38 -10.99 0.78
CA PHE A 113 -6.62 -12.24 0.87
C PHE A 113 -7.45 -13.38 1.44
N ASN A 114 -8.25 -13.15 2.48
CA ASN A 114 -9.06 -14.19 3.10
C ASN A 114 -10.16 -14.71 2.16
N ALA A 115 -10.69 -13.84 1.29
CA ALA A 115 -11.62 -14.22 0.23
C ALA A 115 -10.93 -15.04 -0.87
N LEU A 116 -9.74 -14.63 -1.29
CA LEU A 116 -8.93 -15.37 -2.27
C LEU A 116 -8.50 -16.74 -1.72
N ALA A 117 -8.05 -16.77 -0.47
CA ALA A 117 -7.57 -17.97 0.21
C ALA A 117 -8.66 -19.03 0.35
N TRP A 118 -9.93 -18.61 0.46
CA TRP A 118 -11.08 -19.52 0.39
C TRP A 118 -11.11 -20.35 -0.88
N SER A 119 -10.88 -19.71 -2.04
CA SER A 119 -10.91 -20.37 -3.35
C SER A 119 -9.72 -21.29 -3.58
N LEU A 120 -8.60 -21.05 -2.88
CA LEU A 120 -7.35 -21.81 -2.98
C LEU A 120 -7.15 -22.80 -1.82
N ARG A 121 -8.16 -22.99 -0.98
CA ARG A 121 -8.08 -23.77 0.26
C ARG A 121 -7.59 -25.20 0.03
N GLU A 122 -8.11 -25.87 -0.99
CA GLU A 122 -7.74 -27.26 -1.30
C GLU A 122 -6.26 -27.38 -1.70
N ASP A 123 -5.75 -26.42 -2.48
CA ASP A 123 -4.35 -26.40 -2.86
C ASP A 123 -3.43 -26.12 -1.67
N TYR A 124 -3.86 -25.25 -0.75
CA TYR A 124 -3.12 -24.99 0.49
C TYR A 124 -3.10 -26.19 1.43
N PHE A 125 -4.21 -26.92 1.53
CA PHE A 125 -4.29 -28.15 2.29
C PHE A 125 -3.34 -29.22 1.71
N LYS A 126 -3.38 -29.45 0.39
CA LYS A 126 -2.49 -30.40 -0.30
C LYS A 126 -1.01 -30.05 -0.17
N ALA A 127 -0.68 -28.77 -0.14
CA ALA A 127 0.68 -28.29 0.06
C ALA A 127 1.10 -28.23 1.55
N GLY A 128 0.24 -28.57 2.51
CA GLY A 128 0.58 -28.60 3.93
C GLY A 128 0.79 -27.22 4.58
N TYR A 129 0.24 -26.15 4.00
CA TYR A 129 0.38 -24.80 4.56
C TYR A 129 -0.56 -24.59 5.76
N ARG A 130 -0.03 -24.03 6.86
CA ARG A 130 -0.80 -23.66 8.06
C ARG A 130 -1.38 -22.24 7.95
N MET A 131 -2.35 -22.06 7.05
CA MET A 131 -3.09 -20.81 6.88
C MET A 131 -4.42 -20.82 7.63
N ALA A 132 -4.92 -19.65 8.03
CA ALA A 132 -6.19 -19.50 8.75
C ALA A 132 -7.36 -20.21 8.05
N VAL A 133 -7.43 -20.16 6.73
CA VAL A 133 -8.50 -20.81 5.94
C VAL A 133 -8.47 -22.34 5.99
N VAL A 134 -7.29 -22.93 6.24
CA VAL A 134 -7.11 -24.38 6.34
C VAL A 134 -7.39 -24.82 7.78
N SER A 135 -6.88 -24.09 8.76
CA SER A 135 -7.00 -24.44 10.19
C SER A 135 -8.35 -24.08 10.80
N ASN A 136 -8.91 -22.91 10.47
CA ASN A 136 -10.16 -22.42 11.05
C ASN A 136 -10.88 -21.44 10.10
N ILE A 137 -11.87 -21.96 9.39
CA ILE A 137 -12.73 -21.22 8.46
C ILE A 137 -13.40 -20.02 9.15
N GLY A 138 -13.93 -20.22 10.35
CA GLY A 138 -14.61 -19.16 11.10
C GLY A 138 -13.67 -18.03 11.48
N LEU A 139 -12.43 -18.33 11.85
CA LEU A 139 -11.40 -17.32 12.10
C LEU A 139 -11.08 -16.52 10.83
N ASN A 140 -10.92 -17.19 9.69
CA ASN A 140 -10.67 -16.53 8.39
C ASN A 140 -11.77 -15.51 8.06
N ALA A 141 -13.04 -15.90 8.23
CA ALA A 141 -14.17 -15.02 7.95
C ALA A 141 -14.30 -13.88 9.00
N ARG A 142 -14.05 -14.17 10.29
CA ARG A 142 -14.05 -13.13 11.35
C ARG A 142 -12.96 -12.10 11.15
N VAL A 143 -11.74 -12.52 10.77
CA VAL A 143 -10.63 -11.60 10.47
C VAL A 143 -10.98 -10.72 9.27
N ALA A 144 -11.52 -11.30 8.20
CA ALA A 144 -11.97 -10.54 7.03
C ALA A 144 -12.99 -9.45 7.42
N PHE A 145 -14.01 -9.82 8.21
CA PHE A 145 -15.03 -8.88 8.67
C PHE A 145 -14.46 -7.79 9.60
N ARG A 146 -13.66 -8.16 10.60
CA ARG A 146 -13.05 -7.19 11.54
C ARG A 146 -12.26 -6.11 10.82
N TYR A 147 -11.41 -6.50 9.86
CA TYR A 147 -10.61 -5.53 9.11
C TYR A 147 -11.42 -4.74 8.09
N ALA A 148 -12.51 -5.31 7.53
CA ALA A 148 -13.45 -4.52 6.75
C ALA A 148 -14.13 -3.41 7.58
N VAL A 149 -14.46 -3.71 8.85
CA VAL A 149 -15.00 -2.70 9.78
C VAL A 149 -13.96 -1.65 10.13
N VAL A 150 -12.69 -2.04 10.35
CA VAL A 150 -11.57 -1.11 10.67
C VAL A 150 -11.27 -0.13 9.52
N LEU A 151 -11.56 -0.48 8.27
CA LEU A 151 -11.39 0.46 7.15
C LEU A 151 -12.30 1.70 7.25
N LEU A 152 -13.45 1.57 7.89
CA LEU A 152 -14.36 2.70 8.11
C LEU A 152 -13.69 3.78 8.97
N PRO A 153 -13.32 3.56 10.25
CA PRO A 153 -12.66 4.60 11.04
C PRO A 153 -11.32 5.06 10.44
N LEU A 154 -10.59 4.20 9.71
CA LEU A 154 -9.40 4.65 8.96
C LEU A 154 -9.75 5.65 7.84
N SER A 155 -10.86 5.46 7.13
CA SER A 155 -11.31 6.43 6.12
C SER A 155 -11.71 7.76 6.76
N PHE A 156 -12.35 7.73 7.94
CA PHE A 156 -12.65 8.94 8.70
C PHE A 156 -11.38 9.59 9.29
N GLY A 157 -10.36 8.80 9.60
CA GLY A 157 -9.04 9.27 9.99
C GLY A 157 -8.39 10.18 8.95
N ALA A 158 -8.69 10.00 7.66
CA ALA A 158 -8.25 10.91 6.60
C ALA A 158 -8.77 12.33 6.79
N VAL A 159 -10.03 12.46 7.22
CA VAL A 159 -10.67 13.76 7.51
C VAL A 159 -10.10 14.34 8.80
N ALA A 160 -9.89 13.53 9.83
CA ALA A 160 -9.35 13.97 11.11
C ALA A 160 -7.89 14.48 11.00
N LEU A 161 -7.12 13.95 10.05
CA LEU A 161 -5.75 14.41 9.74
C LEU A 161 -5.72 15.60 8.76
N ASP A 162 -6.88 16.18 8.44
CA ASP A 162 -7.06 17.31 7.51
C ASP A 162 -6.51 17.08 6.09
N LEU A 163 -6.38 15.81 5.67
CA LEU A 163 -5.84 15.46 4.34
C LEU A 163 -6.88 15.63 3.23
N VAL A 164 -8.16 15.57 3.59
CA VAL A 164 -9.31 15.56 2.66
C VAL A 164 -10.47 16.38 3.21
N THR A 165 -11.40 16.77 2.34
CA THR A 165 -12.62 17.48 2.73
C THR A 165 -13.58 16.58 3.53
N PRO A 166 -14.44 17.15 4.40
CA PRO A 166 -15.42 16.38 5.16
C PRO A 166 -16.38 15.55 4.29
N TRP A 167 -16.64 15.99 3.04
CA TRP A 167 -17.44 15.24 2.06
C TRP A 167 -16.86 13.86 1.72
N PHE A 168 -15.54 13.67 1.91
CA PHE A 168 -14.90 12.37 1.79
C PHE A 168 -15.47 11.33 2.78
N ALA A 169 -15.83 11.74 4.01
CA ALA A 169 -16.40 10.81 5.00
C ALA A 169 -17.73 10.20 4.52
N LEU A 170 -18.55 11.01 3.84
CA LEU A 170 -19.84 10.55 3.32
C LEU A 170 -19.65 9.65 2.10
N THR A 171 -18.84 10.07 1.12
CA THR A 171 -18.61 9.30 -0.11
C THR A 171 -17.87 7.99 0.16
N SER A 172 -16.79 8.03 0.97
CA SER A 172 -16.08 6.82 1.40
C SER A 172 -16.90 5.97 2.37
N GLY A 173 -17.81 6.57 3.15
CA GLY A 173 -18.71 5.87 4.05
C GLY A 173 -19.61 4.89 3.31
N VAL A 174 -20.24 5.31 2.21
CA VAL A 174 -21.06 4.43 1.35
C VAL A 174 -20.24 3.26 0.81
N LEU A 175 -19.02 3.54 0.34
CA LEU A 175 -18.10 2.52 -0.17
C LEU A 175 -17.69 1.51 0.91
N ASN A 176 -17.39 1.98 2.13
CA ASN A 176 -17.06 1.13 3.27
C ASN A 176 -18.25 0.29 3.73
N VAL A 177 -19.46 0.85 3.80
CA VAL A 177 -20.67 0.11 4.18
C VAL A 177 -20.94 -1.02 3.18
N ALA A 178 -20.84 -0.76 1.88
CA ALA A 178 -20.99 -1.79 0.85
C ALA A 178 -19.92 -2.89 0.97
N PHE A 179 -18.71 -2.54 1.41
CA PHE A 179 -17.63 -3.49 1.62
C PHE A 179 -17.83 -4.35 2.88
N ILE A 180 -18.21 -3.71 4.00
CA ILE A 180 -18.58 -4.36 5.27
C ILE A 180 -19.75 -5.32 5.06
N GLU A 181 -20.74 -4.93 4.26
CA GLU A 181 -21.90 -5.77 3.95
C GLU A 181 -21.49 -7.07 3.24
N ALA A 182 -20.57 -7.01 2.27
CA ALA A 182 -20.04 -8.22 1.65
C ALA A 182 -19.20 -9.06 2.61
N ALA A 183 -18.40 -8.43 3.46
CA ALA A 183 -17.61 -9.15 4.46
C ALA A 183 -18.52 -9.84 5.51
N TRP A 184 -19.63 -9.21 5.87
CA TRP A 184 -20.64 -9.77 6.76
C TRP A 184 -21.38 -10.96 6.13
N ARG A 185 -21.76 -10.86 4.85
CA ARG A 185 -22.31 -11.99 4.09
C ARG A 185 -21.33 -13.16 4.08
N PHE A 186 -20.04 -12.91 3.86
CA PHE A 186 -19.00 -13.95 3.93
C PHE A 186 -18.83 -14.56 5.33
N LEU A 187 -18.98 -13.74 6.38
CA LEU A 187 -18.96 -14.20 7.77
C LEU A 187 -20.17 -15.11 8.11
N LYS A 188 -21.36 -14.75 7.65
CA LYS A 188 -22.57 -15.56 7.87
C LYS A 188 -22.59 -16.83 7.05
N THR A 189 -22.25 -16.74 5.77
CA THR A 189 -22.28 -17.85 4.83
C THR A 189 -20.96 -17.95 4.09
N SER A 190 -19.98 -18.63 4.69
CA SER A 190 -18.68 -18.87 4.06
C SER A 190 -18.80 -19.91 2.95
N ASN A 191 -19.04 -19.45 1.72
CA ASN A 191 -19.15 -20.30 0.53
C ASN A 191 -18.37 -19.68 -0.65
N LYS A 192 -18.28 -20.41 -1.76
CA LYS A 192 -17.52 -19.97 -2.93
C LYS A 192 -18.08 -18.69 -3.56
N ALA A 193 -19.40 -18.51 -3.53
CA ALA A 193 -20.07 -17.34 -4.10
C ALA A 193 -19.80 -16.08 -3.27
N THR A 194 -19.95 -16.15 -1.94
CA THR A 194 -19.69 -15.01 -1.03
C THR A 194 -18.21 -14.64 -1.01
N ALA A 195 -17.31 -15.62 -1.06
CA ALA A 195 -15.88 -15.37 -1.21
C ALA A 195 -15.56 -14.64 -2.53
N LYS A 196 -16.14 -15.09 -3.65
CA LYS A 196 -15.96 -14.43 -4.95
C LYS A 196 -16.49 -13.00 -4.91
N THR A 197 -17.68 -12.76 -4.36
CA THR A 197 -18.26 -11.43 -4.22
C THR A 197 -17.37 -10.51 -3.36
N LEU A 198 -16.90 -10.98 -2.21
CA LEU A 198 -16.00 -10.21 -1.34
C LEU A 198 -14.69 -9.88 -2.05
N PHE A 199 -14.11 -10.84 -2.77
CA PHE A 199 -12.89 -10.63 -3.56
C PHE A 199 -13.09 -9.55 -4.63
N PHE A 200 -14.14 -9.62 -5.45
CA PHE A 200 -14.39 -8.60 -6.48
C PHE A 200 -14.71 -7.22 -5.87
N ARG A 201 -15.52 -7.16 -4.80
CA ARG A 201 -15.77 -5.90 -4.10
C ARG A 201 -14.49 -5.31 -3.52
N SER A 202 -13.58 -6.13 -2.99
CA SER A 202 -12.28 -5.64 -2.50
C SER A 202 -11.42 -5.06 -3.63
N LEU A 203 -11.46 -5.66 -4.82
CA LEU A 203 -10.72 -5.20 -5.99
C LEU A 203 -11.22 -3.84 -6.48
N ILE A 204 -12.53 -3.58 -6.38
CA ILE A 204 -13.15 -2.30 -6.73
C ILE A 204 -12.95 -1.27 -5.61
N PHE A 205 -12.99 -1.70 -4.34
CA PHE A 205 -12.89 -0.84 -3.17
C PHE A 205 -11.62 0.00 -3.18
N LEU A 206 -10.44 -0.62 -3.34
CA LEU A 206 -9.16 0.08 -3.25
C LEU A 206 -8.99 1.19 -4.31
N PRO A 207 -9.17 0.96 -5.62
CA PRO A 207 -9.06 2.01 -6.61
C PRO A 207 -10.15 3.08 -6.43
N ALA A 208 -11.39 2.69 -6.12
CA ALA A 208 -12.45 3.66 -5.85
C ALA A 208 -12.12 4.54 -4.65
N TRP A 209 -11.56 3.97 -3.58
CA TRP A 209 -11.14 4.70 -2.39
C TRP A 209 -10.00 5.67 -2.71
N CYS A 210 -8.96 5.23 -3.46
CA CYS A 210 -7.87 6.10 -3.90
C CYS A 210 -8.37 7.26 -4.79
N ILE A 211 -9.28 6.96 -5.73
CA ILE A 211 -9.89 7.96 -6.61
C ILE A 211 -10.67 9.00 -5.78
N LEU A 212 -11.51 8.56 -4.83
CA LEU A 212 -12.22 9.45 -3.93
C LEU A 212 -11.28 10.34 -3.11
N LEU A 213 -10.15 9.77 -2.67
CA LEU A 213 -9.11 10.49 -1.92
C LEU A 213 -8.50 11.61 -2.76
N MET A 214 -8.22 11.33 -4.03
CA MET A 214 -7.70 12.34 -4.96
C MET A 214 -8.73 13.43 -5.26
N PHE A 215 -10.00 13.06 -5.45
CA PHE A 215 -11.08 14.02 -5.72
C PHE A 215 -11.35 14.96 -4.54
N HIS A 216 -11.23 14.47 -3.31
CA HIS A 216 -11.51 15.24 -2.10
C HIS A 216 -10.25 15.78 -1.42
N LYS A 217 -9.09 15.68 -2.07
CA LYS A 217 -7.83 16.19 -1.53
C LYS A 217 -7.94 17.69 -1.29
N LYS A 218 -7.66 18.15 -0.07
CA LYS A 218 -7.54 19.58 0.22
C LYS A 218 -6.26 20.12 -0.42
N SER A 219 -6.39 21.22 -1.18
CA SER A 219 -5.22 21.97 -1.64
C SER A 219 -4.88 22.98 -0.54
N HIS A 220 -3.67 22.94 0.01
CA HIS A 220 -3.18 23.91 1.01
C HIS A 220 -2.94 25.32 0.42
N ALA A 221 -3.70 25.73 -0.61
CA ALA A 221 -3.53 27.01 -1.30
C ALA A 221 -4.39 28.15 -0.71
N THR A 222 -5.32 27.85 0.20
CA THR A 222 -6.31 28.82 0.72
C THR A 222 -6.20 28.95 2.23
N TYR A 223 -5.06 29.42 2.72
CA TYR A 223 -4.90 29.79 4.14
C TYR A 223 -4.21 31.15 4.32
N HIS A 224 -4.08 31.97 3.27
CA HIS A 224 -3.47 33.30 3.37
C HIS A 224 -4.44 34.47 3.13
N ASP A 225 -5.73 34.23 2.90
CA ASP A 225 -6.66 35.31 2.52
C ASP A 225 -7.65 35.74 3.62
N ASP A 226 -7.65 35.10 4.81
CA ASP A 226 -8.70 35.34 5.82
C ASP A 226 -8.22 35.96 7.16
N GLU A 227 -6.95 36.40 7.30
CA GLU A 227 -6.47 36.98 8.58
C GLU A 227 -5.81 38.37 8.53
N GLU A 228 -5.68 39.05 7.39
CA GLU A 228 -5.15 40.43 7.40
C GLU A 228 -5.89 41.39 6.45
N ASP A 229 -6.81 42.16 7.03
CA ASP A 229 -6.97 43.59 6.72
C ASP A 229 -7.56 44.34 7.92
N GLY A 230 -6.74 44.40 8.97
CA GLY A 230 -6.76 45.46 9.96
C GLY A 230 -5.35 46.03 10.11
N ASP A 231 -5.17 47.24 9.60
CA ASP A 231 -4.08 48.20 9.83
C ASP A 231 -2.97 48.33 8.76
N ASP A 232 -2.62 49.58 8.54
CA ASP A 232 -1.88 50.17 7.43
C ASP A 232 -0.38 49.85 7.37
N HIS A 233 0.19 50.12 6.19
CA HIS A 233 1.57 50.57 5.91
C HIS A 233 2.70 49.59 5.49
N ASP A 234 3.08 49.77 4.20
CA ASP A 234 4.45 49.91 3.63
C ASP A 234 4.87 48.86 2.57
N PRO A 235 5.12 49.23 1.29
CA PRO A 235 5.43 48.29 0.23
C PRO A 235 6.95 48.19 0.03
N LYS A 236 7.61 47.18 0.62
CA LYS A 236 8.96 46.70 0.19
C LYS A 236 9.45 45.51 1.04
N LEU A 237 9.06 44.30 0.64
CA LEU A 237 9.94 43.11 0.52
C LEU A 237 9.04 41.91 0.15
N ALA A 238 8.79 41.72 -1.15
CA ALA A 238 8.21 40.48 -1.62
C ALA A 238 9.32 39.42 -1.70
N ASP A 239 9.42 38.57 -0.68
CA ASP A 239 10.16 37.31 -0.79
C ASP A 239 9.49 36.46 -1.89
N PRO A 240 10.24 35.89 -2.85
CA PRO A 240 9.63 35.11 -3.91
C PRO A 240 9.00 33.83 -3.34
N PRO A 241 7.89 33.35 -3.92
CA PRO A 241 7.18 32.18 -3.42
C PRO A 241 8.10 30.98 -3.41
N ARG A 242 8.11 30.27 -2.28
CA ARG A 242 8.90 29.06 -2.02
C ARG A 242 8.57 28.02 -3.09
N ARG A 243 9.33 28.00 -4.18
CA ARG A 243 9.16 27.06 -5.31
C ARG A 243 9.05 25.64 -4.75
N SER A 244 8.00 24.94 -5.14
CA SER A 244 7.85 23.52 -4.86
C SER A 244 9.12 22.78 -5.33
N ARG A 245 9.65 21.88 -4.50
CA ARG A 245 10.87 21.09 -4.81
C ARG A 245 10.75 20.21 -6.07
N PHE A 246 9.58 20.20 -6.71
CA PHE A 246 9.37 19.64 -8.04
C PHE A 246 10.26 20.33 -9.10
N PHE A 247 10.52 21.63 -8.96
CA PHE A 247 11.34 22.37 -9.93
C PHE A 247 12.86 22.21 -9.70
N VAL A 248 13.28 21.98 -8.45
CA VAL A 248 14.69 21.73 -8.10
C VAL A 248 15.21 20.44 -8.74
N TRP A 249 14.31 19.49 -9.05
CA TRP A 249 14.68 18.25 -9.74
C TRP A 249 15.03 18.48 -11.22
N ARG A 250 14.40 19.46 -11.88
CA ARG A 250 14.67 19.79 -13.28
C ARG A 250 16.03 20.48 -13.46
N ASP A 251 16.46 21.26 -12.48
CA ASP A 251 17.74 21.98 -12.53
C ASP A 251 18.94 21.12 -12.08
N ARG A 252 18.73 19.97 -11.42
CA ARG A 252 19.80 19.03 -11.03
C ARG A 252 20.23 18.04 -12.12
N LEU A 253 19.46 17.93 -13.21
CA LEU A 253 19.82 17.10 -14.37
C LEU A 253 20.25 18.01 -15.52
N GLY A 254 21.44 18.57 -15.39
CA GLY A 254 22.13 19.21 -16.51
C GLY A 254 22.56 18.18 -17.55
N PHE A 255 21.65 17.75 -18.43
CA PHE A 255 21.96 17.16 -19.73
C PHE A 255 20.79 17.34 -20.69
N LEU A 256 21.07 18.04 -21.80
CA LEU A 256 20.33 18.18 -23.06
C LEU A 256 19.27 19.30 -23.19
N GLY A 257 19.64 20.31 -23.98
CA GLY A 257 18.71 21.05 -24.85
C GLY A 257 18.61 22.55 -24.58
N LYS A 258 19.43 23.35 -25.27
CA LYS A 258 19.21 24.79 -25.41
C LYS A 258 17.80 25.06 -25.96
N PRO A 259 17.05 26.08 -25.48
CA PRO A 259 15.90 26.57 -26.21
C PRO A 259 16.39 27.38 -27.42
N CYS A 260 16.05 26.92 -28.63
CA CYS A 260 16.07 27.78 -29.81
C CYS A 260 14.93 28.79 -29.66
N GLU A 261 15.27 30.02 -29.31
CA GLU A 261 14.52 31.19 -29.76
C GLU A 261 14.74 31.31 -31.27
N HIS A 262 13.67 31.28 -32.07
CA HIS A 262 13.44 32.18 -33.21
C HIS A 262 12.17 31.79 -33.98
N ALA A 263 11.35 32.81 -34.19
CA ALA A 263 10.47 33.05 -35.34
C ALA A 263 9.11 32.33 -35.44
N LEU A 264 8.08 33.21 -35.42
CA LEU A 264 6.67 33.11 -35.84
C LEU A 264 5.67 32.51 -34.83
#